data_AF-A0A2R4WI37-F1
#
_entry.id   AF-A0A2R4WI37-F1
#
_cell.length_a   1.000
_cell.length_b   1.000
_cell.length_c   1.000
_cell.angle_alpha   90.00
_cell.angle_beta   90.00
_cell.angle_gamma   90.00
#
_symmetry.space_group_name_H-M   'P 1'
#
loop_
_entity.id
_entity.type
_entity.pdbx_description
1 polymer ?
#
loop_
_entity_poly.entity_id
_entity_poly.type
_entity_poly.pdbx_seq_one_letter_code
_entity_poly.pdbx_strand_id
1 'polypeptide(L)'
;MASLPRSALPLVLALLAGRAEAADEAGPHRRPVAVVADRSLTVAPGANLRLLASADLDASHPEVTRAVIVLHGRLRDADVYYASALAAREAAGAAGAGALLVVPQFLAEVDWAGHALPADVLHWTLEGWQGGDDALGPQPLSSFDALDAILARLGDRARFPNLSRVVVAGHSGGGQVAQRYAVLSRAGDALAKRGVTVSYVVANPSSYAYLTPERPGPTAGCPGYDRWKYGMRDLPRYAASAAPAALEAAYVARPVTYLLGARDTDPDHRALDKTCMAEAQGPFRLARGEAYWAALKARHPDLRQPLHVVPGVGHDGGRMLGSACGLAALFDAPGCGDAGPVSASKGASTR
;
A
#
# COMPACT_ATOMS: atom_id res chain seq x y z
N MET A 1 63.04 -38.44 1.60
CA MET A 1 62.98 -37.05 2.10
C MET A 1 62.33 -36.18 1.03
N ALA A 2 61.56 -35.16 1.46
CA ALA A 2 60.80 -34.18 0.67
C ALA A 2 59.36 -34.58 0.26
N SER A 3 58.41 -34.29 1.16
CA SER A 3 56.98 -34.13 0.90
C SER A 3 56.67 -32.65 0.61
N LEU A 4 56.05 -32.35 -0.54
CA LEU A 4 55.46 -31.05 -0.85
C LEU A 4 53.98 -31.04 -0.43
N PRO A 5 53.48 -30.06 0.35
CA PRO A 5 52.06 -29.84 0.48
C PRO A 5 51.57 -28.84 -0.58
N ARG A 6 50.49 -29.21 -1.29
CA ARG A 6 49.70 -28.33 -2.14
C ARG A 6 48.96 -27.32 -1.25
N SER A 7 49.24 -26.04 -1.45
CA SER A 7 48.46 -24.94 -0.88
C SER A 7 47.04 -24.94 -1.44
N ALA A 8 46.05 -25.19 -0.59
CA ALA A 8 44.65 -24.91 -0.87
C ALA A 8 44.32 -23.50 -0.34
N LEU A 9 44.02 -22.57 -1.25
CA LEU A 9 43.53 -21.24 -0.91
C LEU A 9 42.00 -21.32 -0.71
N PRO A 10 41.44 -20.89 0.43
CA PRO A 10 39.99 -20.86 0.58
C PRO A 10 39.44 -19.66 -0.19
N LEU A 11 38.56 -19.94 -1.16
CA LEU A 11 37.75 -18.93 -1.84
C LEU A 11 36.68 -18.44 -0.86
N VAL A 12 36.91 -17.28 -0.25
CA VAL A 12 35.90 -16.59 0.56
C VAL A 12 34.88 -15.98 -0.39
N LEU A 13 33.74 -16.64 -0.56
CA LEU A 13 32.58 -16.08 -1.26
C LEU A 13 31.86 -15.12 -0.31
N ALA A 14 32.12 -13.82 -0.45
CA ALA A 14 31.38 -12.79 0.27
C ALA A 14 29.95 -12.72 -0.29
N LEU A 15 28.98 -13.26 0.44
CA LEU A 15 27.56 -13.00 0.21
C LEU A 15 27.27 -11.54 0.57
N LEU A 16 27.21 -10.68 -0.45
CA LEU A 16 26.66 -9.34 -0.34
C LEU A 16 25.13 -9.46 -0.22
N ALA A 17 24.64 -9.71 0.99
CA ALA A 17 23.25 -9.43 1.34
C ALA A 17 23.08 -7.92 1.41
N GLY A 18 22.85 -7.28 0.26
CA GLY A 18 22.43 -5.88 0.20
C GLY A 18 21.10 -5.77 0.95
N ARG A 19 21.14 -5.18 2.15
CA ARG A 19 19.92 -4.74 2.83
C ARG A 19 19.29 -3.68 1.94
N ALA A 20 18.09 -3.93 1.44
CA ALA A 20 17.26 -2.88 0.86
C ALA A 20 16.93 -1.89 1.98
N GLU A 21 17.78 -0.89 2.17
CA GLU A 21 17.46 0.27 3.02
C GLU A 21 16.43 1.13 2.29
N ALA A 22 15.44 1.62 3.03
CA ALA A 22 14.41 2.51 2.49
C ALA A 22 15.08 3.76 1.90
N ALA A 23 14.66 4.15 0.69
CA ALA A 23 15.11 5.39 0.08
C ALA A 23 14.67 6.58 0.94
N ASP A 24 15.61 7.49 1.23
CA ASP A 24 15.31 8.73 1.95
C ASP A 24 14.25 9.53 1.17
N GLU A 25 13.05 9.62 1.75
CA GLU A 25 11.95 10.30 1.08
C GLU A 25 12.17 11.82 0.99
N ALA A 26 13.08 12.41 1.77
CA ALA A 26 13.22 13.84 2.06
C ALA A 26 13.51 14.81 0.90
N GLY A 27 13.68 14.34 -0.33
CA GLY A 27 14.07 15.18 -1.48
C GLY A 27 13.82 14.63 -2.90
N PRO A 28 13.79 13.30 -3.16
CA PRO A 28 13.72 12.79 -4.54
C PRO A 28 12.31 12.75 -5.13
N HIS A 29 11.23 12.92 -4.34
CA HIS A 29 9.85 12.73 -4.83
C HIS A 29 9.44 13.64 -6.02
N ARG A 30 10.10 14.77 -6.24
CA ARG A 30 9.85 15.69 -7.38
C ARG A 30 10.74 15.43 -8.59
N ARG A 31 11.67 14.48 -8.49
CA ARG A 31 12.53 14.05 -9.61
C ARG A 31 11.88 12.85 -10.30
N PRO A 32 12.25 12.58 -11.56
CA PRO A 32 11.93 11.31 -12.19
C PRO A 32 12.41 10.15 -11.32
N VAL A 33 11.63 9.08 -11.23
CA VAL A 33 12.03 7.82 -10.60
C VAL A 33 13.35 7.30 -11.20
N ALA A 34 14.13 6.58 -10.41
CA ALA A 34 15.37 5.98 -10.92
C ALA A 34 15.09 4.83 -11.91
N VAL A 35 14.02 4.06 -11.67
CA VAL A 35 13.64 2.89 -12.45
C VAL A 35 12.17 3.02 -12.86
N VAL A 36 11.90 2.82 -14.15
CA VAL A 36 10.55 2.59 -14.66
C VAL A 36 10.36 1.09 -14.84
N ALA A 37 9.29 0.54 -14.26
CA ALA A 37 8.97 -0.87 -14.32
C ALA A 37 8.85 -1.34 -15.77
N ASP A 38 9.37 -2.53 -16.08
CA ASP A 38 9.56 -3.03 -17.45
C ASP A 38 8.31 -3.65 -18.08
N ARG A 39 7.38 -4.15 -17.27
CA ARG A 39 6.11 -4.72 -17.73
C ARG A 39 5.00 -3.68 -17.78
N SER A 40 3.99 -3.98 -18.59
CA SER A 40 2.79 -3.17 -18.75
C SER A 40 1.54 -4.02 -18.60
N LEU A 41 0.47 -3.42 -18.07
CA LEU A 41 -0.88 -3.96 -18.08
C LEU A 41 -1.83 -2.93 -18.71
N THR A 42 -2.59 -3.36 -19.71
CA THR A 42 -3.61 -2.52 -20.34
C THR A 42 -4.79 -2.30 -19.40
N VAL A 43 -5.02 -1.04 -19.04
CA VAL A 43 -6.16 -0.62 -18.20
C VAL A 43 -7.37 -0.32 -19.08
N ALA A 44 -7.13 0.34 -20.22
CA ALA A 44 -8.11 0.58 -21.28
C ALA A 44 -7.38 0.61 -22.64
N PRO A 45 -8.10 0.50 -23.78
CA PRO A 45 -7.46 0.62 -25.09
C PRO A 45 -6.62 1.89 -25.21
N GLY A 46 -5.32 1.74 -25.47
CA GLY A 46 -4.39 2.87 -25.55
C GLY A 46 -4.00 3.50 -24.21
N ALA A 47 -4.25 2.83 -23.08
CA ALA A 47 -3.85 3.26 -21.74
C ALA A 47 -3.23 2.09 -20.96
N ASN A 48 -1.93 2.19 -20.69
CA ASN A 48 -1.11 1.14 -20.10
C ASN A 48 -0.50 1.59 -18.77
N LEU A 49 -0.64 0.74 -17.74
CA LEU A 49 -0.01 0.89 -16.44
C LEU A 49 1.32 0.16 -16.42
N ARG A 50 2.39 0.79 -15.92
CA ARG A 50 3.68 0.12 -15.67
C ARG A 50 3.64 -0.63 -14.35
N LEU A 51 4.21 -1.83 -14.31
CA LEU A 51 4.27 -2.64 -13.08
C LEU A 51 5.45 -3.61 -13.07
N LEU A 52 5.86 -4.04 -11.88
CA LEU A 52 6.70 -5.23 -11.70
C LEU A 52 5.83 -6.41 -11.29
N ALA A 53 6.16 -7.61 -11.76
CA ALA A 53 5.48 -8.83 -11.35
C ALA A 53 6.44 -10.01 -11.27
N SER A 54 6.20 -10.93 -10.34
CA SER A 54 7.03 -12.13 -10.17
C SER A 54 6.73 -13.25 -11.16
N ALA A 55 5.73 -13.08 -12.01
CA ALA A 55 5.38 -13.98 -13.10
C ALA A 55 4.71 -13.18 -14.24
N ASP A 56 4.54 -13.81 -15.39
CA ASP A 56 3.83 -13.20 -16.52
C ASP A 56 2.31 -13.20 -16.25
N LEU A 57 1.71 -12.02 -16.20
CA LEU A 57 0.28 -11.89 -15.90
C LEU A 57 -0.62 -12.31 -17.07
N ASP A 58 -0.07 -12.63 -18.25
CA ASP A 58 -0.81 -13.15 -19.40
C ASP A 58 -0.73 -14.67 -19.56
N ALA A 59 0.17 -15.34 -18.84
CA ALA A 59 0.33 -16.78 -18.86
C ALA A 59 -0.61 -17.49 -17.86
N SER A 60 -0.72 -18.82 -18.01
CA SER A 60 -1.44 -19.67 -17.07
C SER A 60 -0.54 -20.10 -15.91
N HIS A 61 -1.03 -19.91 -14.69
CA HIS A 61 -0.34 -20.10 -13.42
C HIS A 61 -1.21 -20.89 -12.43
N PRO A 62 -1.38 -22.22 -12.61
CA PRO A 62 -2.15 -23.05 -11.68
C PRO A 62 -1.50 -23.19 -10.30
N GLU A 63 -0.21 -22.93 -10.16
CA GLU A 63 0.51 -22.94 -8.88
C GLU A 63 0.19 -21.71 -8.00
N VAL A 64 -0.36 -20.64 -8.58
CA VAL A 64 -0.66 -19.41 -7.86
C VAL A 64 -2.02 -19.54 -7.14
N THR A 65 -1.97 -19.47 -5.81
CA THR A 65 -3.16 -19.50 -4.93
C THR A 65 -3.43 -18.17 -4.24
N ARG A 66 -2.40 -17.31 -4.15
CA ARG A 66 -2.45 -15.95 -3.61
C ARG A 66 -1.77 -14.96 -4.55
N ALA A 67 -2.34 -13.77 -4.68
CA ALA A 67 -1.65 -12.62 -5.24
C ALA A 67 -1.49 -11.52 -4.18
N VAL A 68 -0.33 -10.87 -4.14
CA VAL A 68 -0.04 -9.75 -3.24
C VAL A 68 0.32 -8.55 -4.11
N ILE A 69 -0.57 -7.57 -4.12
CA ILE A 69 -0.39 -6.27 -4.76
C ILE A 69 0.26 -5.35 -3.74
N VAL A 70 1.48 -4.89 -3.99
CA VAL A 70 2.20 -3.98 -3.08
C VAL A 70 2.27 -2.58 -3.70
N LEU A 71 1.83 -1.58 -2.95
CA LEU A 71 1.72 -0.19 -3.38
C LEU A 71 2.85 0.63 -2.77
N HIS A 72 3.66 1.23 -3.64
CA HIS A 72 4.82 2.03 -3.26
C HIS A 72 4.46 3.31 -2.51
N GLY A 73 5.45 3.91 -1.86
CA GLY A 73 5.34 5.18 -1.16
C GLY A 73 5.26 6.36 -2.12
N ARG A 74 5.39 7.58 -1.58
CA ARG A 74 5.29 8.81 -2.38
C ARG A 74 6.44 8.98 -3.39
N LEU A 75 7.52 8.21 -3.24
CA LEU A 75 8.69 8.22 -4.11
C LEU A 75 8.48 7.51 -5.45
N ARG A 76 7.40 6.73 -5.60
CA ARG A 76 7.09 5.99 -6.83
C ARG A 76 8.17 4.96 -7.20
N ASP A 77 8.95 4.53 -6.21
CA ASP A 77 10.04 3.55 -6.23
C ASP A 77 9.51 2.11 -6.19
N ALA A 78 8.73 1.76 -7.22
CA ALA A 78 8.13 0.44 -7.36
C ALA A 78 9.16 -0.71 -7.33
N ASP A 79 10.38 -0.48 -7.84
CA ASP A 79 11.47 -1.45 -7.80
C ASP A 79 11.95 -1.76 -6.38
N VAL A 80 12.07 -0.74 -5.52
CA VAL A 80 12.43 -0.89 -4.09
C VAL A 80 11.34 -1.67 -3.35
N TYR A 81 10.08 -1.34 -3.62
CA TYR A 81 8.94 -2.06 -3.04
C TYR A 81 8.80 -3.49 -3.56
N TYR A 82 9.15 -3.74 -4.82
CA TYR A 82 9.19 -5.08 -5.39
C TYR A 82 10.29 -5.93 -4.74
N ALA A 83 11.50 -5.39 -4.56
CA ALA A 83 12.56 -6.06 -3.83
C ALA A 83 12.16 -6.37 -2.37
N SER A 84 11.49 -5.41 -1.71
CA SER A 84 10.95 -5.61 -0.36
C SER A 84 9.87 -6.70 -0.31
N ALA A 85 8.98 -6.75 -1.31
CA ALA A 85 7.95 -7.78 -1.41
C ALA A 85 8.53 -9.17 -1.65
N LEU A 86 9.59 -9.27 -2.47
CA LEU A 86 10.34 -10.52 -2.68
C LEU A 86 10.98 -11.00 -1.38
N ALA A 87 11.64 -10.10 -0.64
CA ALA A 87 12.24 -10.41 0.65
C ALA A 87 11.20 -10.82 1.69
N ALA A 88 10.03 -10.17 1.72
CA ALA A 88 8.93 -10.52 2.61
C ALA A 88 8.34 -11.91 2.26
N ARG A 89 8.14 -12.20 0.96
CA ARG A 89 7.69 -13.53 0.52
C ARG A 89 8.66 -14.63 0.94
N GLU A 90 9.97 -14.39 0.79
CA GLU A 90 11.01 -15.33 1.24
C GLU A 90 10.99 -15.50 2.76
N ALA A 91 10.91 -14.40 3.52
CA ALA A 91 10.85 -14.44 4.98
C ALA A 91 9.59 -15.15 5.52
N ALA A 92 8.49 -15.17 4.75
CA ALA A 92 7.29 -15.93 5.08
C ALA A 92 7.45 -17.46 4.91
N GLY A 93 8.54 -17.92 4.27
CA GLY A 93 8.81 -19.34 4.05
C GLY A 93 7.66 -20.05 3.35
N ALA A 94 7.20 -21.17 3.92
CA ALA A 94 6.08 -21.94 3.38
C ALA A 94 4.78 -21.12 3.21
N ALA A 95 4.55 -20.09 4.04
CA ALA A 95 3.35 -19.24 3.92
C ALA A 95 3.41 -18.33 2.68
N GLY A 96 4.62 -18.03 2.19
CA GLY A 96 4.85 -17.27 0.95
C GLY A 96 4.81 -18.12 -0.33
N ALA A 97 4.77 -19.45 -0.22
CA ALA A 97 4.73 -20.34 -1.37
C ALA A 97 3.44 -20.13 -2.18
N GLY A 98 3.55 -20.10 -3.52
CA GLY A 98 2.41 -19.86 -4.41
C GLY A 98 1.88 -18.41 -4.41
N ALA A 99 2.60 -17.47 -3.77
CA ALA A 99 2.24 -16.05 -3.80
C ALA A 99 2.86 -15.34 -5.02
N LEU A 100 2.00 -14.90 -5.93
CA LEU A 100 2.33 -13.96 -7.01
C LEU A 100 2.48 -12.55 -6.44
N LEU A 101 3.57 -11.86 -6.77
CA LEU A 101 3.79 -10.47 -6.39
C LEU A 101 3.49 -9.56 -7.58
N VAL A 102 2.75 -8.47 -7.35
CA VAL A 102 2.46 -7.43 -8.34
C VAL A 102 2.71 -6.06 -7.70
N VAL A 103 3.48 -5.21 -8.35
CA VAL A 103 3.79 -3.86 -7.86
C VAL A 103 3.48 -2.86 -8.96
N PRO A 104 2.27 -2.27 -8.98
CA PRO A 104 1.96 -1.20 -9.91
C PRO A 104 2.84 0.02 -9.62
N GLN A 105 3.29 0.69 -10.68
CA GLN A 105 4.01 1.94 -10.59
C GLN A 105 3.11 3.08 -11.06
N PHE A 106 2.59 3.85 -10.10
CA PHE A 106 1.84 5.06 -10.37
C PHE A 106 2.81 6.19 -10.66
N LEU A 107 3.23 6.27 -11.92
CA LEU A 107 4.13 7.30 -12.43
C LEU A 107 3.46 8.68 -12.37
N ALA A 108 4.26 9.70 -12.11
CA ALA A 108 3.85 11.09 -12.22
C ALA A 108 4.29 11.69 -13.57
N GLU A 109 3.74 12.85 -13.93
CA GLU A 109 4.14 13.62 -15.12
C GLU A 109 5.66 13.81 -15.23
N VAL A 110 6.34 14.07 -14.12
CA VAL A 110 7.80 14.22 -14.11
C VAL A 110 8.55 12.93 -14.50
N ASP A 111 7.98 11.76 -14.18
CA ASP A 111 8.56 10.48 -14.57
C ASP A 111 8.29 10.21 -16.04
N TRP A 112 7.06 10.46 -16.50
CA TRP A 112 6.67 10.31 -17.90
C TRP A 112 7.52 11.18 -18.83
N ALA A 113 7.67 12.46 -18.50
CA ALA A 113 8.51 13.38 -19.26
C ALA A 113 10.01 13.06 -19.10
N GLY A 114 10.46 12.78 -17.88
CA GLY A 114 11.87 12.55 -17.57
C GLY A 114 12.46 11.30 -18.22
N HIS A 115 11.64 10.29 -18.47
CA HIS A 115 12.04 9.06 -19.17
C HIS A 115 11.58 9.01 -20.63
N ALA A 116 10.98 10.08 -21.15
CA ALA A 116 10.39 10.14 -22.49
C ALA A 116 9.48 8.92 -22.78
N LEU A 117 8.61 8.60 -21.83
CA LEU A 117 7.77 7.42 -21.92
C LEU A 117 6.77 7.51 -23.07
N PRO A 118 6.36 6.37 -23.65
CA PRO A 118 5.33 6.33 -24.67
C PRO A 118 4.04 7.04 -24.24
N ALA A 119 3.33 7.60 -25.23
CA ALA A 119 2.13 8.40 -25.00
C ALA A 119 0.98 7.59 -24.38
N ASP A 120 0.98 6.27 -24.52
CA ASP A 120 -0.01 5.37 -23.96
C ASP A 120 0.23 5.02 -22.48
N VAL A 121 1.32 5.50 -21.87
CA VAL A 121 1.64 5.22 -20.47
C VAL A 121 0.86 6.15 -19.54
N LEU A 122 0.07 5.54 -18.65
CA LEU A 122 -0.67 6.25 -17.62
C LEU A 122 0.27 6.97 -16.64
N HIS A 123 -0.04 8.24 -16.38
CA HIS A 123 0.67 9.07 -15.42
C HIS A 123 -0.26 10.07 -14.74
N TRP A 124 0.00 10.36 -13.47
CA TRP A 124 -0.83 11.23 -12.62
C TRP A 124 -0.08 12.49 -12.19
N THR A 125 -0.74 13.35 -11.43
CA THR A 125 -0.03 14.36 -10.63
C THR A 125 0.82 13.66 -9.56
N LEU A 126 1.81 14.35 -9.00
CA LEU A 126 2.74 13.80 -8.00
C LEU A 126 2.06 13.08 -6.82
N GLU A 127 0.88 13.55 -6.44
CA GLU A 127 0.13 13.05 -5.27
C GLU A 127 -1.31 12.62 -5.57
N GLY A 128 -1.84 12.88 -6.76
CA GLY A 128 -3.24 12.62 -7.11
C GLY A 128 -3.56 11.13 -7.19
N TRP A 129 -2.60 10.32 -7.65
CA TRP A 129 -2.73 8.85 -7.63
C TRP A 129 -2.97 8.30 -6.22
N GLN A 130 -2.54 9.01 -5.17
CA GLN A 130 -2.79 8.58 -3.78
C GLN A 130 -4.26 8.75 -3.38
N GLY A 131 -4.99 9.64 -4.07
CA GLY A 131 -6.40 9.92 -3.87
C GLY A 131 -7.31 9.17 -4.84
N GLY A 132 -6.80 8.45 -5.83
CA GLY A 132 -7.66 7.93 -6.89
C GLY A 132 -8.07 9.00 -7.90
N ASP A 133 -7.31 10.07 -8.04
CA ASP A 133 -7.56 11.10 -9.05
C ASP A 133 -7.34 10.53 -10.46
N ASP A 134 -7.94 11.18 -11.45
CA ASP A 134 -7.76 10.80 -12.86
C ASP A 134 -6.33 11.10 -13.35
N ALA A 135 -5.82 10.22 -14.20
CA ALA A 135 -4.53 10.39 -14.85
C ALA A 135 -4.53 11.63 -15.76
N LEU A 136 -3.37 12.27 -15.88
CA LEU A 136 -3.15 13.41 -16.78
C LEU A 136 -3.10 12.96 -18.25
N GLY A 137 -2.71 11.71 -18.49
CA GLY A 137 -2.75 11.07 -19.80
C GLY A 137 -2.49 9.58 -19.69
N PRO A 138 -2.75 8.81 -20.77
CA PRO A 138 -3.39 9.25 -22.02
C PRO A 138 -4.90 9.51 -21.91
N GLN A 139 -5.54 9.02 -20.84
CA GLN A 139 -6.99 9.09 -20.62
C GLN A 139 -7.27 9.40 -19.15
N PRO A 140 -8.43 9.99 -18.81
CA PRO A 140 -8.79 10.33 -17.43
C PRO A 140 -9.21 9.08 -16.64
N LEU A 141 -8.26 8.19 -16.39
CA LEU A 141 -8.43 6.94 -15.64
C LEU A 141 -7.89 7.13 -14.23
N SER A 142 -8.69 6.75 -13.24
CA SER A 142 -8.30 6.81 -11.84
C SER A 142 -7.16 5.82 -11.57
N SER A 143 -6.28 6.11 -10.61
CA SER A 143 -5.36 5.07 -10.09
C SER A 143 -6.13 3.86 -9.54
N PHE A 144 -7.39 4.03 -9.17
CA PHE A 144 -8.27 2.94 -8.74
C PHE A 144 -8.83 2.15 -9.92
N ASP A 145 -9.05 2.75 -11.10
CA ASP A 145 -9.38 2.02 -12.33
C ASP A 145 -8.21 1.08 -12.73
N ALA A 146 -6.97 1.56 -12.53
CA ALA A 146 -5.78 0.76 -12.78
C ALA A 146 -5.65 -0.44 -11.81
N LEU A 147 -6.03 -0.27 -10.54
CA LEU A 147 -6.12 -1.40 -9.59
C LEU A 147 -7.25 -2.37 -9.95
N ASP A 148 -8.41 -1.86 -10.39
CA ASP A 148 -9.51 -2.69 -10.87
C ASP A 148 -9.08 -3.56 -12.07
N ALA A 149 -8.28 -3.01 -12.99
CA ALA A 149 -7.73 -3.77 -14.12
C ALA A 149 -6.77 -4.89 -13.68
N ILE A 150 -5.93 -4.64 -12.66
CA ILE A 150 -5.09 -5.70 -12.05
C ILE A 150 -5.97 -6.78 -11.42
N LEU A 151 -6.97 -6.41 -10.62
CA LEU A 151 -7.88 -7.37 -10.00
C LEU A 151 -8.67 -8.17 -11.05
N ALA A 152 -9.12 -7.53 -12.12
CA ALA A 152 -9.80 -8.20 -13.23
C ALA A 152 -8.88 -9.24 -13.90
N ARG A 153 -7.60 -8.88 -14.13
CA ARG A 153 -6.60 -9.79 -14.69
C ARG A 153 -6.36 -10.99 -13.78
N LEU A 154 -6.15 -10.74 -12.48
CA LEU A 154 -5.94 -11.79 -11.48
C LEU A 154 -7.17 -12.69 -11.32
N GLY A 155 -8.37 -12.13 -11.50
CA GLY A 155 -9.60 -12.89 -11.45
C GLY A 155 -9.81 -13.83 -12.63
N ASP A 156 -9.07 -13.72 -13.73
CA ASP A 156 -9.26 -14.61 -14.89
C ASP A 156 -8.88 -16.06 -14.55
N ARG A 157 -9.86 -16.98 -14.65
CA ARG A 157 -9.68 -18.40 -14.32
C ARG A 157 -8.90 -19.19 -15.35
N ALA A 158 -8.76 -18.70 -16.59
CA ALA A 158 -7.87 -19.32 -17.57
C ALA A 158 -6.39 -19.06 -17.21
N ARG A 159 -6.11 -17.89 -16.63
CA ARG A 159 -4.78 -17.48 -16.21
C ARG A 159 -4.46 -17.96 -14.79
N PHE A 160 -5.38 -17.80 -13.85
CA PHE A 160 -5.17 -18.12 -12.44
C PHE A 160 -6.30 -19.04 -11.91
N PRO A 161 -6.34 -20.32 -12.34
CA PRO A 161 -7.44 -21.22 -12.01
C PRO A 161 -7.58 -21.44 -10.49
N ASN A 162 -6.46 -21.50 -9.77
CA ASN A 162 -6.42 -21.82 -8.33
C ASN A 162 -6.30 -20.60 -7.41
N LEU A 163 -6.34 -19.37 -7.94
CA LEU A 163 -6.27 -18.16 -7.11
C LEU A 163 -7.51 -18.07 -6.22
N SER A 164 -7.29 -17.97 -4.91
CA SER A 164 -8.37 -17.82 -3.93
C SER A 164 -8.24 -16.57 -3.08
N ARG A 165 -7.08 -15.90 -3.08
CA ARG A 165 -6.84 -14.72 -2.25
C ARG A 165 -6.05 -13.64 -2.99
N VAL A 166 -6.47 -12.38 -2.83
CA VAL A 166 -5.70 -11.20 -3.24
C VAL A 166 -5.51 -10.31 -2.02
N VAL A 167 -4.28 -9.86 -1.77
CA VAL A 167 -3.95 -8.87 -0.76
C VAL A 167 -3.55 -7.58 -1.45
N VAL A 168 -4.20 -6.46 -1.13
CA VAL A 168 -3.79 -5.11 -1.58
C VAL A 168 -3.14 -4.40 -0.40
N ALA A 169 -1.82 -4.28 -0.43
CA ALA A 169 -1.02 -3.76 0.66
C ALA A 169 -0.28 -2.50 0.25
N GLY A 170 -0.14 -1.52 1.14
CA GLY A 170 0.65 -0.35 0.85
C GLY A 170 1.24 0.31 2.10
N HIS A 171 2.39 0.96 1.91
CA HIS A 171 3.07 1.75 2.96
C HIS A 171 3.15 3.23 2.56
N SER A 172 3.06 4.14 3.53
CA SER A 172 3.17 5.59 3.29
C SER A 172 2.12 6.07 2.28
N GLY A 173 2.52 6.67 1.15
CA GLY A 173 1.64 7.00 0.02
C GLY A 173 0.77 5.82 -0.45
N GLY A 174 1.35 4.63 -0.56
CA GLY A 174 0.63 3.40 -0.93
C GLY A 174 -0.34 2.93 0.15
N GLY A 175 -0.05 3.20 1.44
CA GLY A 175 -0.99 2.95 2.53
C GLY A 175 -2.24 3.81 2.42
N GLN A 176 -2.08 5.05 1.95
CA GLN A 176 -3.23 5.92 1.67
C GLN A 176 -4.05 5.38 0.49
N VAL A 177 -3.40 4.91 -0.58
CA VAL A 177 -4.08 4.25 -1.72
C VAL A 177 -4.84 3.03 -1.24
N ALA A 178 -4.20 2.12 -0.50
CA ALA A 178 -4.84 0.90 0.01
C ALA A 178 -6.10 1.22 0.82
N GLN A 179 -6.02 2.21 1.72
CA GLN A 179 -7.16 2.62 2.54
C GLN A 179 -8.28 3.22 1.70
N ARG A 180 -7.98 4.20 0.84
CA ARG A 180 -8.96 4.90 0.02
C ARG A 180 -9.59 4.00 -1.05
N TYR A 181 -8.80 3.10 -1.63
CA TYR A 181 -9.28 2.08 -2.55
C TYR A 181 -10.21 1.08 -1.84
N ALA A 182 -9.88 0.67 -0.62
CA ALA A 182 -10.77 -0.17 0.19
C ALA A 182 -12.09 0.53 0.53
N VAL A 183 -12.10 1.86 0.68
CA VAL A 183 -13.33 2.65 0.87
C VAL A 183 -14.18 2.69 -0.40
N LEU A 184 -13.59 3.01 -1.56
CA LEU A 184 -14.35 3.32 -2.78
C LEU A 184 -14.59 2.13 -3.72
N SER A 185 -13.67 1.17 -3.78
CA SER A 185 -13.69 0.16 -4.84
C SER A 185 -14.84 -0.81 -4.70
N ARG A 186 -15.42 -1.26 -5.82
CA ARG A 186 -16.38 -2.37 -5.90
C ARG A 186 -15.77 -3.63 -6.52
N ALA A 187 -14.56 -3.56 -7.06
CA ALA A 187 -13.93 -4.67 -7.76
C ALA A 187 -13.60 -5.84 -6.83
N GLY A 188 -13.20 -5.55 -5.58
CA GLY A 188 -13.01 -6.58 -4.56
C GLY A 188 -14.27 -7.43 -4.32
N ASP A 189 -15.44 -6.79 -4.24
CA ASP A 189 -16.72 -7.50 -4.06
C ASP A 189 -17.06 -8.36 -5.29
N ALA A 190 -16.70 -7.90 -6.49
CA ALA A 190 -16.89 -8.67 -7.73
C ALA A 190 -15.99 -9.92 -7.77
N LEU A 191 -14.74 -9.83 -7.30
CA LEU A 191 -13.83 -10.97 -7.16
C LEU A 191 -14.31 -11.95 -6.07
N ALA A 192 -14.80 -11.43 -4.94
CA ALA A 192 -15.31 -12.25 -3.84
C ALA A 192 -16.48 -13.15 -4.30
N LYS A 193 -17.40 -12.63 -5.12
CA LYS A 193 -18.49 -13.41 -5.74
C LYS A 193 -18.00 -14.55 -6.63
N ARG A 194 -16.75 -14.49 -7.08
CA ARG A 194 -16.09 -15.51 -7.91
C ARG A 194 -15.19 -16.43 -7.09
N GLY A 195 -15.29 -16.39 -5.76
CA GLY A 195 -14.50 -17.22 -4.84
C GLY A 195 -13.07 -16.73 -4.61
N VAL A 196 -12.77 -15.45 -4.90
CA VAL A 196 -11.46 -14.84 -4.60
C VAL A 196 -11.62 -13.79 -3.51
N THR A 197 -11.16 -14.08 -2.29
CA THR A 197 -11.22 -13.11 -1.18
C THR A 197 -10.20 -12.00 -1.40
N VAL A 198 -10.63 -10.74 -1.24
CA VAL A 198 -9.75 -9.57 -1.28
C VAL A 198 -9.60 -8.98 0.13
N SER A 199 -8.36 -8.79 0.57
CA SER A 199 -8.03 -8.15 1.85
C SER A 199 -7.07 -6.98 1.64
N TYR A 200 -7.03 -6.05 2.60
CA TYR A 200 -6.27 -4.82 2.50
C TYR A 200 -5.31 -4.66 3.68
N VAL A 201 -4.10 -4.16 3.41
CA VAL A 201 -3.09 -3.83 4.43
C VAL A 201 -2.71 -2.37 4.31
N VAL A 202 -3.04 -1.60 5.35
CA VAL A 202 -2.85 -0.15 5.42
C VAL A 202 -1.70 0.13 6.38
N ALA A 203 -0.51 0.42 5.84
CA ALA A 203 0.69 0.61 6.65
C ALA A 203 1.17 2.07 6.66
N ASN A 204 1.34 2.67 7.85
CA ASN A 204 1.88 4.02 8.06
C ASN A 204 1.40 5.10 7.06
N PRO A 205 0.11 5.20 6.69
CA PRO A 205 -0.31 6.27 5.78
C PRO A 205 -0.15 7.64 6.45
N SER A 206 0.17 8.64 5.64
CA SER A 206 0.31 10.00 6.15
C SER A 206 -1.03 10.66 6.47
N SER A 207 -2.13 10.19 5.88
CA SER A 207 -3.49 10.66 6.16
C SER A 207 -4.51 9.60 5.75
N TYR A 208 -5.70 9.69 6.32
CA TYR A 208 -6.82 8.78 6.10
C TYR A 208 -8.02 9.55 5.52
N ALA A 209 -8.84 8.85 4.72
CA ALA A 209 -10.18 9.33 4.40
C ALA A 209 -11.12 8.96 5.55
N TYR A 210 -11.53 9.95 6.34
CA TYR A 210 -12.55 9.80 7.38
C TYR A 210 -13.94 9.69 6.76
N LEU A 211 -14.76 8.78 7.30
CA LEU A 211 -16.12 8.50 6.79
C LEU A 211 -17.16 9.50 7.30
N THR A 212 -16.75 10.40 8.19
CA THR A 212 -17.55 11.46 8.79
C THR A 212 -16.73 12.74 8.95
N PRO A 213 -17.35 13.89 9.27
CA PRO A 213 -16.62 15.14 9.53
C PRO A 213 -15.88 15.20 10.88
N GLU A 214 -16.01 14.22 11.77
CA GLU A 214 -15.31 14.30 13.06
C GLU A 214 -13.78 14.14 12.90
N ARG A 215 -13.02 14.93 13.65
CA ARG A 215 -11.55 14.91 13.64
C ARG A 215 -11.00 14.97 15.07
N PRO A 216 -9.88 14.27 15.37
CA PRO A 216 -9.24 14.34 16.69
C PRO A 216 -8.54 15.68 16.95
N GLY A 217 -8.16 16.42 15.90
CA GLY A 217 -7.51 17.72 15.96
C GLY A 217 -8.42 18.88 15.50
N PRO A 218 -7.90 20.12 15.56
CA PRO A 218 -8.66 21.31 15.20
C PRO A 218 -9.02 21.36 13.71
N THR A 219 -10.24 21.80 13.40
CA THR A 219 -10.73 21.99 12.02
C THR A 219 -11.05 23.45 11.69
N ALA A 220 -11.03 24.33 12.69
CA ALA A 220 -11.21 25.77 12.51
C ALA A 220 -10.13 26.32 11.57
N GLY A 221 -10.54 27.10 10.57
CA GLY A 221 -9.63 27.64 9.55
C GLY A 221 -9.18 26.62 8.49
N CYS A 222 -9.70 25.39 8.49
CA CYS A 222 -9.29 24.34 7.56
C CYS A 222 -10.44 23.87 6.64
N PRO A 223 -11.02 24.71 5.77
CA PRO A 223 -12.28 24.42 5.05
C PRO A 223 -12.26 23.15 4.16
N GLY A 224 -11.07 22.66 3.81
CA GLY A 224 -10.87 21.44 3.03
C GLY A 224 -10.80 20.14 3.82
N TYR A 225 -10.82 20.16 5.17
CA TYR A 225 -10.53 18.98 6.00
C TYR A 225 -11.45 17.78 5.75
N ASP A 226 -12.65 18.04 5.24
CA ASP A 226 -13.67 17.03 4.94
C ASP A 226 -13.90 16.80 3.44
N ARG A 227 -13.13 17.47 2.58
CA ARG A 227 -13.11 17.13 1.16
C ARG A 227 -12.27 15.89 0.94
N TRP A 228 -12.57 15.16 -0.13
CA TRP A 228 -11.71 14.13 -0.64
C TRP A 228 -10.33 14.74 -0.92
N LYS A 229 -9.22 14.13 -0.51
CA LYS A 229 -9.01 12.73 -0.07
C LYS A 229 -8.92 12.52 1.46
N TYR A 230 -9.44 13.46 2.26
CA TYR A 230 -9.41 13.45 3.73
C TYR A 230 -10.77 13.17 4.39
N GLY A 231 -11.87 13.48 3.69
CA GLY A 231 -13.24 13.19 4.09
C GLY A 231 -14.10 12.73 2.92
N MET A 232 -15.42 12.81 3.05
CA MET A 232 -16.38 12.25 2.10
C MET A 232 -17.06 13.28 1.18
N ARG A 233 -16.68 14.57 1.25
CA ARG A 233 -17.18 15.58 0.29
C ARG A 233 -16.36 15.58 -0.99
N ASP A 234 -16.98 15.95 -2.11
CA ASP A 234 -16.32 16.10 -3.41
C ASP A 234 -15.56 14.82 -3.85
N LEU A 235 -16.24 13.66 -3.71
CA LEU A 235 -15.68 12.35 -4.09
C LEU A 235 -15.24 12.33 -5.57
N PRO A 236 -14.17 11.59 -5.90
CA PRO A 236 -13.66 11.54 -7.26
C PRO A 236 -14.65 10.82 -8.18
N ARG A 237 -14.51 11.02 -9.50
CA ARG A 237 -15.31 10.35 -10.53
C ARG A 237 -15.45 8.84 -10.28
N TYR A 238 -14.37 8.19 -9.86
CA TYR A 238 -14.33 6.76 -9.53
C TYR A 238 -15.42 6.31 -8.55
N ALA A 239 -15.81 7.16 -7.59
CA ALA A 239 -16.85 6.84 -6.62
C ALA A 239 -18.27 6.76 -7.21
N ALA A 240 -18.48 7.20 -8.46
CA ALA A 240 -19.73 7.12 -9.20
C ALA A 240 -20.99 7.55 -8.40
N SER A 241 -20.89 8.63 -7.62
CA SER A 241 -21.95 9.15 -6.73
C SER A 241 -22.37 8.23 -5.57
N ALA A 242 -21.51 7.33 -5.12
CA ALA A 242 -21.78 6.50 -3.96
C ALA A 242 -22.05 7.33 -2.70
N ALA A 243 -23.11 6.95 -1.96
CA ALA A 243 -23.46 7.62 -0.71
C ALA A 243 -22.44 7.28 0.40
N PRO A 244 -21.97 8.25 1.21
CA PRO A 244 -21.00 8.02 2.28
C PRO A 244 -21.37 6.89 3.25
N ALA A 245 -22.65 6.78 3.62
CA ALA A 245 -23.12 5.70 4.51
C ALA A 245 -22.98 4.30 3.88
N ALA A 246 -23.17 4.18 2.56
CA ALA A 246 -22.97 2.92 1.84
C ALA A 246 -21.48 2.57 1.73
N LEU A 247 -20.63 3.59 1.53
CA LEU A 247 -19.17 3.43 1.53
C LEU A 247 -18.67 2.98 2.91
N GLU A 248 -19.17 3.57 4.00
CA GLU A 248 -18.83 3.17 5.36
C GLU A 248 -19.27 1.73 5.65
N ALA A 249 -20.51 1.37 5.33
CA ALA A 249 -21.02 0.01 5.52
C ALA A 249 -20.20 -1.03 4.74
N ALA A 250 -19.79 -0.72 3.51
CA ALA A 250 -18.93 -1.58 2.72
C ALA A 250 -17.52 -1.67 3.32
N TYR A 251 -16.94 -0.54 3.73
CA TYR A 251 -15.59 -0.47 4.27
C TYR A 251 -15.44 -1.29 5.55
N VAL A 252 -16.35 -1.13 6.52
CA VAL A 252 -16.25 -1.81 7.83
C VAL A 252 -16.47 -3.32 7.74
N ALA A 253 -17.14 -3.79 6.69
CA ALA A 253 -17.32 -5.21 6.40
C ALA A 253 -16.09 -5.85 5.71
N ARG A 254 -15.13 -5.04 5.21
CA ARG A 254 -13.96 -5.56 4.50
C ARG A 254 -12.86 -6.04 5.45
N PRO A 255 -12.09 -7.06 5.05
CA PRO A 255 -10.87 -7.43 5.76
C PRO A 255 -9.79 -6.37 5.53
N VAL A 256 -9.64 -5.44 6.48
CA VAL A 256 -8.58 -4.42 6.50
C VAL A 256 -7.72 -4.62 7.73
N THR A 257 -6.41 -4.67 7.56
CA THR A 257 -5.43 -4.71 8.65
C THR A 257 -4.61 -3.43 8.65
N TYR A 258 -4.48 -2.79 9.82
CA TYR A 258 -3.64 -1.60 9.99
C TYR A 258 -2.31 -1.98 10.63
N LEU A 259 -1.21 -1.51 10.03
CA LEU A 259 0.15 -1.69 10.55
C LEU A 259 0.77 -0.32 10.83
N LEU A 260 1.05 -0.02 12.09
CA LEU A 260 1.59 1.28 12.51
C LEU A 260 2.95 1.10 13.17
N GLY A 261 3.98 1.78 12.68
CA GLY A 261 5.30 1.74 13.27
C GLY A 261 5.33 2.45 14.62
N ALA A 262 5.74 1.76 15.68
CA ALA A 262 5.84 2.32 17.03
C ALA A 262 6.80 3.53 17.12
N ARG A 263 7.70 3.70 16.13
CA ARG A 263 8.65 4.81 16.03
C ARG A 263 8.31 5.79 14.90
N ASP A 264 7.16 5.67 14.24
CA ASP A 264 6.70 6.63 13.21
C ASP A 264 6.01 7.83 13.87
N THR A 265 6.80 8.52 14.71
CA THR A 265 6.35 9.54 15.67
C THR A 265 6.98 10.92 15.44
N ASP A 266 7.66 11.11 14.31
CA ASP A 266 8.31 12.38 13.98
C ASP A 266 7.31 13.33 13.29
N PRO A 267 6.86 14.42 13.97
CA PRO A 267 5.96 15.40 13.36
C PRO A 267 6.67 16.25 12.29
N ASP A 268 8.00 16.30 12.31
CA ASP A 268 8.79 17.09 11.39
C ASP A 268 9.25 16.31 10.16
N HIS A 269 8.94 15.02 10.11
CA HIS A 269 9.32 14.12 9.03
C HIS A 269 8.97 14.73 7.67
N ARG A 270 9.95 14.80 6.76
CA ARG A 270 9.82 15.56 5.50
C ARG A 270 8.78 15.02 4.53
N ALA A 271 8.44 13.74 4.68
CA ALA A 271 7.39 13.07 3.93
C ALA A 271 6.00 13.09 4.59
N LEU A 272 5.88 13.72 5.75
CA LEU A 272 4.60 13.85 6.41
C LEU A 272 3.78 14.91 5.68
N ASP A 273 2.52 14.58 5.44
CA ASP A 273 1.49 15.53 5.02
C ASP A 273 1.26 16.54 6.15
N LYS A 274 1.77 17.76 5.96
CA LYS A 274 1.67 18.89 6.88
C LYS A 274 0.57 19.87 6.47
N THR A 275 -0.35 19.44 5.62
CA THR A 275 -1.52 20.26 5.29
C THR A 275 -2.48 20.25 6.49
N CYS A 276 -3.22 21.34 6.74
CA CYS A 276 -4.11 21.40 7.93
C CYS A 276 -5.16 20.27 7.97
N MET A 277 -5.52 19.72 6.81
CA MET A 277 -6.46 18.61 6.65
C MET A 277 -5.91 17.32 7.24
N ALA A 278 -4.60 17.09 7.10
CA ALA A 278 -3.92 15.95 7.68
C ALA A 278 -3.52 16.20 9.14
N GLU A 279 -3.15 17.42 9.51
CA GLU A 279 -2.88 17.80 10.90
C GLU A 279 -4.12 17.69 11.79
N ALA A 280 -5.31 17.93 11.25
CA ALA A 280 -6.58 17.67 11.94
C ALA A 280 -6.73 16.18 12.34
N GLN A 281 -5.95 15.27 11.77
CA GLN A 281 -5.98 13.83 12.10
C GLN A 281 -4.95 13.45 13.18
N GLY A 282 -4.01 14.34 13.52
CA GLY A 282 -2.98 14.11 14.53
C GLY A 282 -1.57 14.58 14.11
N PRO A 283 -0.62 14.60 15.04
CA PRO A 283 0.71 15.22 14.84
C PRO A 283 1.67 14.39 13.96
N PHE A 284 1.54 13.07 13.93
CA PHE A 284 2.41 12.15 13.19
C PHE A 284 1.66 10.86 12.84
N ARG A 285 2.25 9.98 12.02
CA ARG A 285 1.53 8.86 11.38
C ARG A 285 0.98 7.83 12.36
N LEU A 286 1.75 7.48 13.41
CA LEU A 286 1.25 6.59 14.46
C LEU A 286 -0.04 7.14 15.10
N ALA A 287 -0.01 8.39 15.57
CA ALA A 287 -1.18 9.03 16.18
C ALA A 287 -2.37 9.14 15.22
N ARG A 288 -2.11 9.47 13.94
CA ARG A 288 -3.17 9.53 12.90
C ARG A 288 -3.84 8.17 12.69
N GLY A 289 -3.05 7.10 12.66
CA GLY A 289 -3.59 5.75 12.50
C GLY A 289 -4.39 5.25 13.69
N GLU A 290 -3.86 5.46 14.91
CA GLU A 290 -4.57 5.10 16.14
C GLU A 290 -5.88 5.88 16.27
N ALA A 291 -5.88 7.17 15.98
CA ALA A 291 -7.08 8.01 16.04
C ALA A 291 -8.11 7.62 14.99
N TYR A 292 -7.70 7.31 13.76
CA TYR A 292 -8.61 6.84 12.71
C TYR A 292 -9.26 5.51 13.08
N TRP A 293 -8.47 4.53 13.52
CA TRP A 293 -8.99 3.23 13.95
C TRP A 293 -9.90 3.34 15.17
N ALA A 294 -9.54 4.16 16.16
CA ALA A 294 -10.38 4.41 17.33
C ALA A 294 -11.72 5.04 16.95
N ALA A 295 -11.74 5.98 16.00
CA ALA A 295 -12.97 6.59 15.49
C ALA A 295 -13.87 5.54 14.81
N LEU A 296 -13.29 4.64 13.99
CA LEU A 296 -14.04 3.53 13.39
C LEU A 296 -14.59 2.57 14.46
N LYS A 297 -13.77 2.16 15.43
CA LYS A 297 -14.18 1.23 16.49
C LYS A 297 -15.26 1.80 17.39
N ALA A 298 -15.22 3.11 17.67
CA ALA A 298 -16.26 3.79 18.46
C ALA A 298 -17.61 3.80 17.73
N ARG A 299 -17.61 3.94 16.40
CA ARG A 299 -18.83 3.90 15.57
C ARG A 299 -19.31 2.47 15.28
N HIS A 300 -18.38 1.52 15.22
CA HIS A 300 -18.61 0.11 14.90
C HIS A 300 -17.99 -0.77 15.99
N PRO A 301 -18.67 -0.98 17.14
CA PRO A 301 -18.13 -1.77 18.25
C PRO A 301 -17.75 -3.20 17.86
N ASP A 302 -18.40 -3.77 16.85
CA ASP A 302 -18.12 -5.12 16.32
C ASP A 302 -17.05 -5.14 15.21
N LEU A 303 -16.36 -4.03 14.96
CA LEU A 303 -15.31 -3.93 13.94
C LEU A 303 -14.26 -5.03 14.13
N ARG A 304 -14.04 -5.81 13.06
CA ARG A 304 -13.09 -6.94 12.98
C ARG A 304 -11.78 -6.61 12.28
N GLN A 305 -11.54 -5.34 11.98
CA GLN A 305 -10.32 -4.86 11.35
C GLN A 305 -9.24 -4.69 12.43
N PRO A 306 -8.17 -5.51 12.46
CA PRO A 306 -7.15 -5.39 13.50
C PRO A 306 -6.22 -4.21 13.22
N LEU A 307 -5.70 -3.63 14.31
CA LEU A 307 -4.61 -2.67 14.29
C LEU A 307 -3.44 -3.26 15.06
N HIS A 308 -2.27 -3.30 14.43
CA HIS A 308 -1.03 -3.73 15.05
C HIS A 308 -0.03 -2.58 15.08
N VAL A 309 0.43 -2.24 16.28
CA VAL A 309 1.58 -1.34 16.47
C VAL A 309 2.85 -2.19 16.45
N VAL A 310 3.69 -1.99 15.43
CA VAL A 310 4.88 -2.79 15.15
C VAL A 310 6.08 -2.24 15.93
N PRO A 311 6.62 -2.98 16.92
CA PRO A 311 7.70 -2.48 17.77
C PRO A 311 8.98 -2.21 16.99
N GLY A 312 9.67 -1.12 17.34
CA GLY A 312 11.01 -0.82 16.82
C GLY A 312 11.08 -0.40 15.34
N VAL A 313 9.95 -0.31 14.64
CA VAL A 313 9.86 0.15 13.25
C VAL A 313 9.32 1.57 13.20
N GLY A 314 9.98 2.42 12.40
CA GLY A 314 9.54 3.79 12.10
C GLY A 314 8.86 3.88 10.73
N HIS A 315 9.20 4.90 9.96
CA HIS A 315 8.66 5.10 8.60
C HIS A 315 9.45 4.33 7.52
N ASP A 316 9.50 3.00 7.65
CA ASP A 316 10.28 2.12 6.76
C ASP A 316 9.38 1.03 6.17
N GLY A 317 9.14 1.10 4.86
CA GLY A 317 8.21 0.19 4.17
C GLY A 317 8.68 -1.26 4.15
N GLY A 318 9.97 -1.51 3.91
CA GLY A 318 10.54 -2.86 3.86
C GLY A 318 10.49 -3.53 5.24
N ARG A 319 10.87 -2.81 6.30
CA ARG A 319 10.78 -3.29 7.68
C ARG A 319 9.34 -3.45 8.15
N MET A 320 8.42 -2.60 7.68
CA MET A 320 7.01 -2.70 8.06
C MET A 320 6.36 -3.94 7.45
N LEU A 321 6.47 -4.09 6.12
CA LEU A 321 5.87 -5.21 5.39
C LEU A 321 6.60 -6.54 5.65
N GLY A 322 7.90 -6.50 5.98
CA GLY A 322 8.69 -7.66 6.40
C GLY A 322 8.64 -7.96 7.91
N SER A 323 7.91 -7.18 8.71
CA SER A 323 7.71 -7.48 10.14
C SER A 323 6.84 -8.72 10.33
N ALA A 324 6.84 -9.33 11.52
CA ALA A 324 5.98 -10.49 11.78
C ALA A 324 4.49 -10.23 11.48
N CYS A 325 3.99 -9.03 11.79
CA CYS A 325 2.62 -8.63 11.45
C CYS A 325 2.43 -8.26 9.98
N GLY A 326 3.47 -7.75 9.31
CA GLY A 326 3.49 -7.62 7.86
C GLY A 326 3.37 -8.98 7.16
N LEU A 327 4.21 -9.94 7.54
CA LEU A 327 4.20 -11.29 6.97
C LEU A 327 2.88 -12.02 7.25
N ALA A 328 2.32 -11.86 8.45
CA ALA A 328 0.99 -12.38 8.77
C ALA A 328 -0.09 -11.77 7.87
N ALA A 329 -0.11 -10.45 7.71
CA ALA A 329 -1.14 -9.77 6.91
C ALA A 329 -1.00 -10.03 5.39
N LEU A 330 0.23 -10.21 4.89
CA LEU A 330 0.51 -10.45 3.46
C LEU A 330 0.39 -11.92 3.07
N PHE A 331 0.81 -12.84 3.95
CA PHE A 331 1.02 -14.24 3.61
C PHE A 331 0.34 -15.23 4.56
N ASP A 332 -0.41 -14.76 5.56
CA ASP A 332 -0.93 -15.59 6.66
C ASP A 332 0.20 -16.33 7.42
N ALA A 333 1.40 -15.75 7.46
CA ALA A 333 2.53 -16.29 8.22
C ALA A 333 2.29 -16.19 9.74
N PRO A 334 2.77 -17.16 10.54
CA PRO A 334 2.63 -17.10 11.99
C PRO A 334 3.55 -16.03 12.60
N GLY A 335 3.30 -15.67 13.86
CA GLY A 335 4.23 -14.88 14.67
C GLY A 335 3.90 -13.40 14.84
N CYS A 336 2.85 -12.90 14.19
CA CYS A 336 2.20 -11.68 14.68
C CYS A 336 1.44 -12.05 15.96
N GLY A 337 2.02 -11.74 17.12
CA GLY A 337 1.36 -12.00 18.39
C GLY A 337 0.05 -11.23 18.49
N ASP A 338 -0.86 -11.72 19.34
CA ASP A 338 -2.04 -10.97 19.79
C ASP A 338 -1.60 -9.79 20.67
N ALA A 339 -0.92 -8.80 20.10
CA ALA A 339 -0.94 -7.47 20.65
C ALA A 339 -2.39 -7.00 20.48
N GLY A 340 -3.21 -7.27 21.49
CA GLY A 340 -4.62 -6.92 21.53
C GLY A 340 -4.85 -5.44 21.20
N PRO A 341 -6.10 -5.06 20.91
CA PRO A 341 -6.42 -3.70 20.50
C PRO A 341 -5.81 -2.69 21.45
N VAL A 342 -4.96 -1.80 20.92
CA VAL A 342 -4.38 -0.69 21.67
C VAL A 342 -5.55 0.09 22.27
N SER A 343 -5.68 0.04 23.60
CA SER A 343 -6.63 0.88 24.31
C SER A 343 -6.13 2.32 24.16
N ALA A 344 -6.96 3.20 23.61
CA ALA A 344 -6.65 4.60 23.45
C ALA A 344 -6.06 5.13 24.76
N SER A 345 -4.80 5.57 24.73
CA SER A 345 -4.17 6.17 25.90
C SER A 345 -5.02 7.36 26.33
N LYS A 346 -5.65 7.28 27.50
CA LYS A 346 -6.31 8.43 28.13
C LYS A 346 -5.25 9.53 28.28
N GLY A 347 -5.37 10.57 27.48
CA GLY A 347 -4.53 11.76 27.59
C GLY A 347 -4.57 12.26 29.03
N ALA A 348 -3.39 12.37 29.64
CA ALA A 348 -3.23 13.02 30.93
C ALA A 348 -3.63 14.50 30.77
N SER A 349 -4.82 14.83 31.25
CA SER A 349 -5.17 16.20 31.58
C SER A 349 -4.39 16.57 32.85
N THR A 350 -3.28 17.27 32.70
CA THR A 350 -2.68 18.05 33.78
C THR A 350 -3.28 19.44 33.76
N ARG A 351 -3.76 19.84 34.93
CA ARG A 351 -4.22 21.18 35.31
C ARG A 351 -3.18 22.26 35.04
#